data_AF-A0A8J5HJN3-F1
#
_entry.id   AF-A0A8J5HJN3-F1
#
_cell.length_a   1.000
_cell.length_b   1.000
_cell.length_c   1.000
_cell.angle_alpha   90.00
_cell.angle_beta   90.00
_cell.angle_gamma   90.00
#
_symmetry.space_group_name_H-M   'P 1'
#
loop_
_entity.id
_entity.type
_entity.pdbx_description
1 polymer ?
#
loop_
_entity_poly.entity_id
_entity_poly.type
_entity_poly.pdbx_seq_one_letter_code
_entity_poly.pdbx_strand_id
1 'polypeptide(L)'
;MSYINTQVTNSYKEALQATEGIESPALGFCRPSDYKGGVSSNICNIKQANTQIQLLATILEKLESLEERIKKIEEKTIPQQQPLLEAIIQSLTEKIKVLSIQEKPKEEKGKLRVFADPFTILKEEKAKLKK
;
A
#
# COMPACT_ATOMS: atom_id res chain seq x y z
N MET A 1 -13.30 -18.53 -18.73
CA MET A 1 -13.58 -17.46 -19.72
C MET A 1 -13.95 -18.13 -21.04
N SER A 2 -15.13 -17.85 -21.59
CA SER A 2 -15.55 -18.39 -22.89
C SER A 2 -15.07 -17.48 -24.03
N TYR A 3 -14.72 -18.04 -25.19
CA TYR A 3 -14.30 -17.28 -26.37
C TYR A 3 -15.35 -16.24 -26.78
N ILE A 4 -16.64 -16.53 -26.55
CA ILE A 4 -17.78 -15.63 -26.79
C ILE A 4 -17.65 -14.35 -25.96
N ASN A 5 -17.31 -14.50 -24.67
CA ASN A 5 -17.12 -13.34 -23.78
C ASN A 5 -15.88 -12.54 -24.18
N THR A 6 -14.83 -13.23 -24.63
CA THR A 6 -13.59 -12.58 -25.11
C THR A 6 -13.83 -11.76 -26.38
N GLN A 7 -14.66 -12.24 -27.32
CA GLN A 7 -14.97 -11.52 -28.56
C GLN A 7 -15.60 -10.14 -28.34
N VAL A 8 -16.29 -9.95 -27.21
CA VAL A 8 -16.95 -8.69 -26.88
C VAL A 8 -15.98 -7.66 -26.28
N THR A 9 -14.82 -8.10 -25.78
CA THR A 9 -13.84 -7.22 -25.12
C THR A 9 -13.24 -6.20 -26.09
N ASN A 10 -12.98 -4.99 -25.59
CA ASN A 10 -12.42 -3.90 -26.41
C ASN A 10 -11.04 -4.26 -26.96
N SER A 11 -10.18 -4.87 -26.14
CA SER A 11 -8.85 -5.31 -26.58
C SER A 11 -8.89 -6.29 -27.74
N TYR A 12 -9.91 -7.15 -27.79
CA TYR A 12 -10.08 -8.10 -28.88
C TYR A 12 -10.58 -7.42 -30.17
N LYS A 13 -11.50 -6.44 -30.04
CA LYS A 13 -11.97 -5.64 -31.17
C LYS A 13 -10.87 -4.76 -31.76
N GLU A 14 -10.08 -4.13 -30.90
CA GLU A 14 -8.91 -3.33 -31.29
C GLU A 14 -7.88 -4.20 -32.02
N ALA A 15 -7.61 -5.41 -31.51
CA ALA A 15 -6.69 -6.34 -32.17
C ALA A 15 -7.19 -6.76 -33.57
N LEU A 16 -8.48 -7.04 -33.73
CA LEU A 16 -9.07 -7.32 -35.05
C LEU A 16 -8.99 -6.12 -35.99
N GLN A 17 -9.25 -4.92 -35.49
CA GLN A 17 -9.16 -3.70 -36.29
C GLN A 17 -7.72 -3.41 -36.75
N ALA A 18 -6.74 -3.67 -35.88
CA ALA A 18 -5.33 -3.49 -36.21
C ALA A 18 -4.86 -4.50 -37.26
N THR A 19 -5.31 -5.76 -37.20
CA THR A 19 -4.93 -6.79 -38.17
C THR A 19 -5.72 -6.73 -39.48
N GLU A 20 -6.85 -6.02 -39.52
CA GLU A 20 -7.65 -5.77 -40.73
C GLU A 20 -6.83 -5.08 -41.83
N GLY A 21 -5.91 -4.18 -41.45
CA GLY A 21 -5.03 -3.47 -42.38
C GLY A 21 -3.90 -4.33 -42.95
N ILE A 22 -3.59 -5.48 -42.34
CA ILE A 22 -2.56 -6.40 -42.84
C ILE A 22 -3.17 -7.32 -43.91
N GLU A 23 -4.26 -8.01 -43.56
CA GLU A 23 -4.91 -8.94 -44.48
C GLU A 23 -6.42 -9.06 -44.18
N SER A 24 -7.23 -8.38 -44.98
CA SER A 24 -8.70 -8.38 -44.84
C SER A 24 -9.32 -9.68 -45.38
N PRO A 25 -10.42 -10.19 -44.78
CA PRO A 25 -10.90 -9.85 -43.45
C PRO A 25 -9.96 -10.38 -42.37
N ALA A 26 -9.80 -9.65 -41.27
CA ALA A 26 -9.13 -10.12 -40.08
C ALA A 26 -9.93 -11.27 -39.45
N LEU A 27 -9.22 -12.29 -38.98
CA LEU A 27 -9.83 -13.45 -38.36
C LEU A 27 -9.26 -13.63 -36.95
N GLY A 28 -10.14 -13.81 -35.97
CA GLY A 28 -9.79 -14.16 -34.61
C GLY A 28 -10.14 -15.62 -34.35
N PHE A 29 -11.09 -15.91 -33.46
CA PHE A 29 -11.58 -17.27 -33.29
C PHE A 29 -12.33 -17.77 -34.55
N CYS A 30 -11.63 -18.33 -35.54
CA CYS A 30 -12.21 -19.12 -36.65
C CYS A 30 -12.01 -20.62 -36.43
N ARG A 31 -12.85 -21.44 -37.06
CA ARG A 31 -12.58 -22.88 -37.20
C ARG A 31 -11.96 -23.11 -38.57
N PRO A 32 -10.68 -23.50 -38.65
CA PRO A 32 -10.04 -23.75 -39.95
C PRO A 32 -10.74 -24.81 -40.78
N SER A 33 -11.43 -25.77 -40.12
CA SER A 33 -12.26 -26.80 -40.77
C SER A 33 -13.39 -26.25 -41.64
N ASP A 34 -13.86 -25.03 -41.36
CA ASP A 34 -14.95 -24.40 -42.09
C ASP A 34 -14.45 -23.84 -43.45
N TYR A 35 -13.13 -23.69 -43.60
CA TYR A 35 -12.47 -23.24 -44.83
C TYR A 35 -12.05 -24.44 -45.67
N LYS A 36 -12.94 -24.86 -46.57
CA LYS A 36 -12.70 -26.01 -47.45
C LYS A 36 -11.58 -25.69 -48.46
N GLY A 37 -10.45 -26.37 -48.31
CA GLY A 37 -9.29 -26.26 -49.21
C GLY A 37 -7.99 -26.04 -48.41
N GLY A 38 -6.93 -26.78 -48.73
CA GLY A 38 -5.67 -26.73 -47.96
C GLY A 38 -5.05 -25.33 -47.90
N VAL A 39 -5.19 -24.54 -48.98
CA VAL A 39 -4.72 -23.15 -49.03
C VAL A 39 -5.58 -22.24 -48.15
N SER A 40 -6.91 -22.35 -48.24
CA SER A 40 -7.84 -21.50 -47.49
C SER A 40 -7.79 -21.74 -45.97
N SER A 41 -7.61 -23.00 -45.53
CA SER A 41 -7.39 -23.32 -44.12
C SER A 41 -6.10 -22.69 -43.60
N ASN A 42 -5.02 -22.74 -44.39
CA ASN A 42 -3.75 -22.11 -44.02
C ASN A 42 -3.88 -20.58 -43.94
N ILE A 43 -4.65 -19.96 -44.85
CA ILE A 43 -4.93 -18.51 -44.79
C ILE A 43 -5.73 -18.16 -43.52
N CYS A 44 -6.77 -18.92 -43.11
CA CYS A 44 -7.45 -18.68 -41.81
C CYS A 44 -6.44 -18.78 -40.67
N ASN A 45 -5.56 -19.80 -40.64
CA ASN A 45 -4.55 -19.93 -39.60
C ASN A 45 -3.57 -18.75 -39.53
N ILE A 46 -3.07 -18.27 -40.67
CA ILE A 46 -2.17 -17.11 -40.74
C ILE A 46 -2.86 -15.87 -40.18
N LYS A 47 -4.10 -15.62 -40.59
CA LYS A 47 -4.89 -14.48 -40.10
C LYS A 47 -5.18 -14.57 -38.60
N GLN A 48 -5.51 -15.76 -38.09
CA GLN A 48 -5.64 -15.97 -36.64
C GLN A 48 -4.33 -15.68 -35.90
N ALA A 49 -3.19 -16.15 -36.43
CA ALA A 49 -1.89 -15.94 -35.83
C ALA A 49 -1.54 -14.45 -35.75
N ASN A 50 -1.84 -13.67 -36.79
CA ASN A 50 -1.66 -12.22 -36.76
C ASN A 50 -2.46 -11.58 -35.61
N THR A 51 -3.73 -11.95 -35.44
CA THR A 51 -4.58 -11.45 -34.34
C THR A 51 -4.06 -11.87 -32.97
N GLN A 52 -3.52 -13.09 -32.83
CA GLN A 52 -2.89 -13.56 -31.59
C GLN A 52 -1.62 -12.77 -31.26
N ILE A 53 -0.76 -12.52 -32.25
CA ILE A 53 0.46 -11.72 -32.08
C ILE A 53 0.11 -10.30 -31.64
N GLN A 54 -0.90 -9.68 -32.26
CA GLN A 54 -1.36 -8.35 -31.88
C GLN A 54 -1.84 -8.29 -30.42
N LEU A 55 -2.63 -9.30 -30.00
CA LEU A 55 -3.08 -9.40 -28.61
C LEU A 55 -1.91 -9.55 -27.63
N LEU A 56 -0.90 -10.37 -27.97
CA LEU A 56 0.30 -10.54 -27.15
C LEU A 56 1.12 -9.25 -27.07
N ALA A 57 1.29 -8.53 -28.17
CA ALA A 57 1.95 -7.23 -28.19
C ALA A 57 1.24 -6.22 -27.26
N THR A 58 -0.09 -6.14 -27.32
CA THR A 58 -0.88 -5.28 -26.41
C THR A 58 -0.74 -5.70 -24.94
N ILE A 59 -0.59 -6.99 -24.64
CA ILE A 59 -0.32 -7.45 -23.28
C ILE A 59 1.06 -7.01 -22.81
N LEU A 60 2.09 -7.11 -23.67
CA LEU A 60 3.45 -6.68 -23.35
C LEU A 60 3.50 -5.17 -23.07
N GLU A 61 2.88 -4.34 -23.91
CA GLU A 61 2.78 -2.88 -23.69
C GLU A 61 2.10 -2.56 -22.35
N LYS A 62 1.01 -3.27 -22.03
CA LYS A 62 0.32 -3.09 -20.74
C LYS A 62 1.19 -3.52 -19.56
N LEU A 63 1.96 -4.59 -19.71
CA LEU A 63 2.88 -5.08 -18.68
C LEU A 63 4.01 -4.07 -18.42
N GLU A 64 4.63 -3.55 -19.48
CA GLU A 64 5.65 -2.50 -19.38
C GLU A 64 5.09 -1.25 -18.70
N SER A 65 3.88 -0.81 -19.08
CA SER A 65 3.20 0.33 -18.44
C SER A 65 2.92 0.10 -16.95
N LEU A 66 2.60 -1.15 -16.56
CA LEU A 66 2.39 -1.52 -15.16
C LEU A 66 3.71 -1.54 -14.39
N GLU A 67 4.77 -2.07 -15.00
CA GLU A 67 6.11 -2.08 -14.40
C GLU A 67 6.60 -0.65 -14.15
N GLU A 68 6.43 0.27 -15.11
CA GLU A 68 6.74 1.69 -14.91
C GLU A 68 5.93 2.32 -13.78
N ARG A 69 4.64 1.98 -13.67
CA ARG A 69 3.78 2.49 -12.58
C ARG A 69 4.23 1.97 -11.23
N ILE A 70 4.64 0.71 -11.15
CA ILE A 70 5.19 0.11 -9.92
C ILE A 70 6.49 0.82 -9.54
N LYS A 71 7.43 0.98 -10.47
CA LYS A 71 8.68 1.74 -10.22
C LYS A 71 8.40 3.15 -9.71
N LYS A 72 7.49 3.88 -10.35
CA LYS A 72 7.08 5.23 -9.89
C LYS A 72 6.44 5.24 -8.50
N ILE A 73 5.76 4.17 -8.09
CA ILE A 73 5.20 4.05 -6.74
C ILE A 73 6.31 3.74 -5.75
N GLU A 74 7.18 2.78 -6.03
CA GLU A 74 8.32 2.43 -5.18
C GLU A 74 9.24 3.65 -4.97
N GLU A 75 9.57 4.36 -6.04
CA GLU A 75 10.34 5.61 -6.01
C GLU A 75 9.66 6.74 -5.23
N LYS A 76 8.33 6.75 -5.09
CA LYS A 76 7.64 7.75 -4.26
C LYS A 76 7.57 7.33 -2.80
N THR A 77 7.54 6.03 -2.54
CA THR A 77 7.32 5.49 -1.19
C THR A 77 8.62 5.43 -0.39
N ILE A 78 9.75 5.14 -1.04
CA ILE A 78 11.05 4.94 -0.37
C ILE A 78 11.72 6.26 0.05
N PRO A 79 11.86 7.31 -0.78
CA PRO A 79 12.61 8.52 -0.43
C PRO A 79 11.79 9.59 0.30
N GLN A 80 10.45 9.57 0.30
CA GLN A 80 9.66 10.58 1.03
C GLN A 80 9.37 10.22 2.49
N GLN A 81 9.38 8.93 2.84
CA GLN A 81 9.04 8.52 4.21
C GLN A 81 10.23 8.60 5.16
N GLN A 82 11.44 8.26 4.72
CA GLN A 82 12.63 8.20 5.58
C GLN A 82 13.02 9.57 6.21
N PRO A 83 13.22 10.66 5.46
CA PRO A 83 13.63 11.94 6.05
C PRO A 83 12.53 12.58 6.89
N LEU A 84 11.26 12.36 6.54
CA LEU A 84 10.11 12.87 7.30
C LEU A 84 9.94 12.11 8.62
N LEU A 85 10.09 10.77 8.61
CA LEU A 85 10.04 9.95 9.81
C LEU A 85 11.19 10.29 10.77
N GLU A 86 12.41 10.46 10.26
CA GLU A 86 13.56 10.86 11.08
C GLU A 86 13.35 12.25 11.71
N ALA A 87 12.87 13.22 10.95
CA ALA A 87 12.54 14.54 11.48
C ALA A 87 11.41 14.50 12.53
N ILE A 88 10.38 13.67 12.32
CA ILE A 88 9.29 13.48 13.29
C ILE A 88 9.83 12.81 14.56
N ILE A 89 10.64 11.75 14.45
CA ILE A 89 11.23 11.03 15.59
C ILE A 89 12.15 11.96 16.40
N GLN A 90 12.95 12.79 15.74
CA GLN A 90 13.78 13.80 16.40
C GLN A 90 12.90 14.81 17.16
N SER A 91 11.86 15.35 16.51
CA SER A 91 10.95 16.29 17.19
C SER A 91 10.19 15.68 18.37
N LEU A 92 9.84 14.39 18.30
CA LEU A 92 9.17 13.68 19.38
C LEU A 92 10.12 13.41 20.55
N THR A 93 11.35 13.00 20.27
CA THR A 93 12.36 12.78 21.30
C THR A 93 12.75 14.07 22.02
N GLU A 94 12.83 15.20 21.33
CA GLU A 94 13.01 16.52 21.95
C GLU A 94 11.85 16.88 22.89
N LYS A 95 10.60 16.73 22.44
CA LYS A 95 9.41 16.99 23.27
C LYS A 95 9.34 16.08 24.49
N ILE A 96 9.72 14.81 24.36
CA ILE A 96 9.77 13.85 25.47
C ILE A 96 10.86 14.23 26.49
N LYS A 97 12.04 14.72 26.05
CA LYS A 97 13.09 15.21 26.96
C LYS A 97 12.62 16.40 27.80
N VAL A 98 11.79 17.28 27.24
CA VAL A 98 11.22 18.43 27.96
C VAL A 98 10.17 17.97 28.98
N LEU A 99 9.46 16.87 28.70
CA LEU A 99 8.52 16.24 29.63
C LEU A 99 9.25 15.38 30.67
N SER A 100 10.13 16.01 31.45
CA SER A 100 10.54 15.46 32.74
C SER A 100 9.34 15.53 33.68
N ILE A 101 8.93 14.38 34.22
CA ILE A 101 7.91 14.29 35.27
C ILE A 101 8.51 15.00 36.49
N GLN A 102 8.22 16.29 36.63
CA GLN A 102 8.60 17.03 37.83
C GLN A 102 7.91 16.37 39.03
N GLU A 103 8.66 16.21 40.13
CA GLU A 103 8.10 15.71 41.38
C GLU A 103 6.88 16.53 41.75
N LYS A 104 5.78 15.82 42.06
CA LYS A 104 4.50 16.43 42.43
C LYS A 104 4.76 17.53 43.48
N PRO A 105 4.32 18.78 43.25
CA PRO A 105 4.61 19.86 44.18
C PRO A 105 4.15 19.46 45.57
N LYS A 106 5.05 19.55 46.57
CA LYS A 106 4.70 19.24 47.96
C LYS A 106 3.53 20.12 48.38
N GLU A 107 2.41 19.49 48.66
CA GLU A 107 1.22 20.17 49.18
C GLU A 107 1.61 20.95 50.45
N GLU A 108 1.23 22.23 50.49
CA GLU A 108 1.47 23.07 51.66
C GLU A 108 0.75 22.46 52.86
N LYS A 109 1.52 22.06 53.87
CA LYS A 109 0.95 21.49 55.09
C LYS A 109 0.14 22.59 55.78
N GLY A 110 -1.17 22.38 55.89
CA GLY A 110 -2.07 23.29 56.60
C GLY A 110 -1.65 23.50 58.06
N LYS A 111 -2.05 24.65 58.64
CA LYS A 111 -1.80 24.95 60.05
C LYS A 111 -2.57 23.98 60.94
N LEU A 112 -1.85 23.08 61.60
CA LEU A 112 -2.40 22.16 62.59
C LEU A 112 -2.87 22.96 63.82
N ARG A 113 -4.17 23.05 64.05
CA ARG A 113 -4.73 23.67 65.26
C ARG A 113 -4.85 22.61 66.35
N VAL A 114 -3.89 22.59 67.25
CA VAL A 114 -3.82 21.66 68.39
C VAL A 114 -3.63 22.43 69.68
N PHE A 115 -4.23 21.94 70.76
CA PHE A 115 -4.22 22.58 72.08
C PHE A 115 -2.83 22.55 72.74
N ALA A 116 -2.04 21.52 72.41
CA ALA A 116 -0.66 21.34 72.84
C ALA A 116 0.18 20.81 71.67
N ASP A 117 1.47 21.12 71.67
CA ASP A 117 2.40 20.69 70.62
C ASP A 117 2.47 19.14 70.56
N PRO A 118 2.13 18.49 69.43
CA PRO A 118 2.15 17.03 69.32
C PRO A 118 3.52 16.43 69.59
N PHE A 119 4.60 17.18 69.34
CA PHE A 119 5.96 16.71 69.57
C PHE A 119 6.32 16.62 71.06
N THR A 120 5.70 17.44 71.92
CA THR A 120 5.92 17.35 73.38
C THR A 120 5.20 16.13 73.95
N ILE A 121 3.95 15.90 73.54
CA ILE A 121 3.17 14.72 73.92
C ILE A 121 3.91 13.43 73.53
N LEU A 122 4.45 13.37 72.31
CA LEU A 122 5.17 12.20 71.82
C LEU A 122 6.45 11.92 72.64
N LYS A 123 7.17 12.97 73.06
CA LYS A 123 8.36 12.82 73.91
C LYS A 123 7.99 12.29 75.31
N GLU A 124 6.91 12.81 75.88
CA GLU A 124 6.42 12.37 77.19
C GLU A 124 5.97 10.91 77.19
N GLU A 125 5.21 10.49 76.17
CA GLU A 125 4.79 9.08 76.03
C GLU A 125 5.98 8.14 75.81
N LYS A 126 6.97 8.54 74.99
CA LYS A 126 8.21 7.78 74.83
C LYS A 126 9.03 7.67 76.12
N ALA A 127 8.99 8.69 76.97
CA ALA A 127 9.67 8.65 78.27
C ALA A 127 8.95 7.71 79.25
N LYS A 128 7.62 7.66 79.21
CA LYS A 128 6.80 6.73 80.00
C LYS A 128 7.00 5.26 79.59
N LEU A 129 7.20 5.00 78.31
CA LEU A 129 7.48 3.66 77.76
C LEU A 129 8.90 3.13 78.07
N LYS A 130 9.80 3.97 78.57
CA LYS A 130 11.18 3.60 78.95
C LYS A 130 11.38 3.36 80.45
N LYS A 131 10.29 3.35 81.22
CA LYS A 131 10.24 2.85 82.60
C LYS A 131 9.51 1.51 82.61
#